data_AF-A0A9D6QEJ7-F1
#
_entry.id   AF-A0A9D6QEJ7-F1
#
_cell.length_a   1.000
_cell.length_b   1.000
_cell.length_c   1.000
_cell.angle_alpha   90.00
_cell.angle_beta   90.00
_cell.angle_gamma   90.00
#
_symmetry.space_group_name_H-M   'P 1'
#
loop_
_entity.id
_entity.type
_entity.pdbx_description
1 polymer ?
#
loop_
_entity_poly.entity_id
_entity_poly.type
_entity_poly.pdbx_seq_one_letter_code
_entity_poly.pdbx_strand_id
1 'polypeptide(L)'
;MAKKPEREASRAGGGFDDEVDAARKRLEDALNEESGFDDLAALQALAPLLEEKIQSRRLAFTISEDDEEETSIAIIHVPTDEELGFIFAEEGEYVFESNLDAYFDDFVDDDAGRFVERLYENLRADLPKYEVENKR
;
A
#
# COMPACT_ATOMS: atom_id res chain seq x y z
N MET A 1 28.26 60.55 -14.16
CA MET A 1 26.95 60.09 -13.67
C MET A 1 27.05 58.61 -13.34
N ALA A 2 26.72 58.26 -12.10
CA ALA A 2 26.72 56.90 -11.56
C ALA A 2 25.48 56.12 -12.02
N LYS A 3 25.58 54.77 -12.09
CA LYS A 3 24.74 53.74 -11.42
C LYS A 3 24.86 52.37 -12.17
N LYS A 4 25.65 51.43 -11.61
CA LYS A 4 25.30 49.98 -11.56
C LYS A 4 23.99 49.86 -10.75
N PRO A 5 23.14 48.81 -10.81
CA PRO A 5 23.50 47.39 -10.94
C PRO A 5 22.41 46.46 -11.58
N GLU A 6 22.63 45.13 -11.52
CA GLU A 6 21.61 44.05 -11.43
C GLU A 6 20.69 43.85 -12.66
N ARG A 7 20.19 42.67 -13.06
CA ARG A 7 19.98 41.29 -12.57
C ARG A 7 19.47 40.56 -13.86
N GLU A 8 19.59 39.26 -14.11
CA GLU A 8 18.91 38.12 -13.48
C GLU A 8 19.18 36.92 -14.43
N ALA A 9 19.62 35.78 -13.91
CA ALA A 9 18.91 34.49 -13.95
C ALA A 9 18.35 34.10 -15.33
N SER A 10 18.67 32.95 -15.91
CA SER A 10 18.42 31.65 -15.29
C SER A 10 18.90 30.51 -16.20
N ARG A 11 19.32 29.44 -15.56
CA ARG A 11 19.46 28.08 -16.11
C ARG A 11 18.20 27.71 -16.90
N ALA A 12 18.37 27.21 -18.11
CA ALA A 12 17.37 26.35 -18.74
C ALA A 12 18.13 25.14 -19.29
N GLY A 13 18.40 24.20 -18.39
CA GLY A 13 18.79 22.85 -18.75
C GLY A 13 17.61 22.20 -19.46
N GLY A 14 17.90 21.70 -20.66
CA GLY A 14 17.06 20.86 -21.48
C GLY A 14 18.03 20.06 -22.33
N GLY A 15 18.81 19.22 -21.66
CA GLY A 15 19.74 18.30 -22.29
C GLY A 15 19.02 17.05 -22.77
N PHE A 16 19.70 16.27 -23.62
CA PHE A 16 19.24 14.95 -24.03
C PHE A 16 18.87 14.08 -22.82
N ASP A 17 19.57 14.21 -21.70
CA ASP A 17 19.25 13.53 -20.44
C ASP A 17 17.86 13.92 -19.89
N ASP A 18 17.46 15.20 -19.96
CA ASP A 18 16.10 15.63 -19.56
C ASP A 18 15.02 15.06 -20.49
N GLU A 19 15.32 14.90 -21.79
CA GLU A 19 14.42 14.27 -22.76
C GLU A 19 14.33 12.76 -22.57
N VAL A 20 15.45 12.12 -22.22
CA VAL A 20 15.52 10.68 -21.91
C VAL A 20 14.80 10.39 -20.60
N ASP A 21 14.98 11.20 -19.56
CA ASP A 21 14.25 11.08 -18.29
C ASP A 21 12.75 11.30 -18.50
N ALA A 22 12.35 12.27 -19.32
CA ALA A 22 10.94 12.47 -19.68
C ALA A 22 10.37 11.32 -20.52
N ALA A 23 11.16 10.72 -21.42
CA ALA A 23 10.74 9.58 -22.22
C ALA A 23 10.66 8.30 -21.38
N ARG A 24 11.61 8.10 -20.47
CA ARG A 24 11.62 7.00 -19.50
C ARG A 24 10.42 7.12 -18.58
N LYS A 25 10.17 8.30 -18.01
CA LYS A 25 8.99 8.56 -17.19
C LYS A 25 7.69 8.31 -17.94
N ARG A 26 7.58 8.71 -19.22
CA ARG A 26 6.40 8.42 -20.05
C ARG A 26 6.25 6.93 -20.38
N LEU A 27 7.35 6.19 -20.50
CA LEU A 27 7.34 4.74 -20.71
C LEU A 27 7.00 3.99 -19.42
N GLU A 28 7.48 4.47 -18.26
CA GLU A 28 7.10 3.99 -16.93
C GLU A 28 5.61 4.28 -16.66
N ASP A 29 5.12 5.50 -16.92
CA ASP A 29 3.68 5.84 -16.89
C ASP A 29 2.88 4.94 -17.84
N ALA A 30 3.33 4.77 -19.09
CA ALA A 30 2.60 3.96 -20.09
C ALA A 30 2.63 2.45 -19.81
N LEU A 31 3.65 1.93 -19.12
CA LEU A 31 3.65 0.55 -18.62
C LEU A 31 2.73 0.40 -17.42
N ASN A 32 2.63 1.43 -16.58
CA ASN A 32 1.68 1.47 -15.46
C ASN A 32 0.23 1.65 -15.96
N GLU A 33 0.01 2.34 -17.08
CA GLU A 33 -1.30 2.59 -17.71
C GLU A 33 -1.94 1.36 -18.40
N GLU A 34 -1.29 0.19 -18.48
CA GLU A 34 -1.99 -1.06 -18.87
C GLU A 34 -2.95 -1.54 -17.75
N SER A 35 -2.79 -1.03 -16.52
CA SER A 35 -3.77 -1.10 -15.42
C SER A 35 -4.18 0.32 -15.01
N GLY A 36 -5.34 0.79 -15.47
CA GLY A 36 -5.90 2.10 -15.08
C GLY A 36 -6.32 2.21 -13.60
N PHE A 37 -5.84 1.33 -12.74
CA PHE A 37 -6.09 1.27 -11.31
C PHE A 37 -4.75 1.48 -10.60
N ASP A 38 -4.65 2.57 -9.84
CA ASP A 38 -3.46 2.90 -9.06
C ASP A 38 -3.55 2.13 -7.73
N ASP A 39 -2.91 0.96 -7.69
CA ASP A 39 -2.93 0.03 -6.56
C ASP A 39 -2.46 0.70 -5.27
N LEU A 40 -1.41 1.53 -5.36
CA LEU A 40 -0.90 2.32 -4.25
C LEU A 40 -1.94 3.32 -3.75
N ALA A 41 -2.60 4.06 -4.64
CA ALA A 41 -3.67 4.98 -4.25
C ALA A 41 -4.87 4.24 -3.63
N ALA A 42 -5.19 3.04 -4.13
CA ALA A 42 -6.25 2.21 -3.59
C ALA A 42 -5.93 1.72 -2.17
N LEU A 43 -4.70 1.26 -1.93
CA LEU A 43 -4.23 0.84 -0.61
C LEU A 43 -4.10 2.01 0.37
N GLN A 44 -3.62 3.17 -0.09
CA GLN A 44 -3.59 4.39 0.72
C GLN A 44 -5.00 4.86 1.10
N ALA A 45 -6.00 4.64 0.24
CA ALA A 45 -7.40 4.90 0.56
C ALA A 45 -8.01 3.84 1.50
N LEU A 46 -7.51 2.61 1.46
CA LEU A 46 -7.93 1.50 2.34
C LEU A 46 -7.38 1.64 3.76
N ALA A 47 -6.14 2.08 3.91
CA ALA A 47 -5.46 2.26 5.20
C ALA A 47 -6.31 3.00 6.26
N PRO A 48 -6.90 4.19 5.98
CA PRO A 48 -7.74 4.88 6.97
C PRO A 48 -9.03 4.11 7.29
N LEU A 49 -9.58 3.32 6.35
CA LEU A 49 -10.76 2.49 6.61
C LEU A 49 -10.42 1.32 7.55
N LEU A 50 -9.25 0.71 7.37
CA LEU A 50 -8.72 -0.32 8.28
C LEU A 50 -8.57 0.23 9.69
N GLU A 51 -7.95 1.40 9.85
CA GLU A 51 -7.79 2.04 11.16
C GLU A 51 -9.13 2.43 11.81
N GLU A 52 -10.11 2.89 11.02
CA GLU A 52 -11.41 3.29 11.54
C GLU A 52 -12.27 2.09 11.97
N LYS A 53 -12.31 1.03 11.17
CA LYS A 53 -13.14 -0.16 11.44
C LYS A 53 -12.46 -1.15 12.38
N ILE A 54 -11.15 -1.34 12.23
CA ILE A 54 -10.35 -2.29 13.02
C ILE A 54 -9.53 -1.50 14.05
N GLN A 55 -10.22 -0.89 15.01
CA GLN A 55 -9.61 -0.20 16.16
C GLN A 55 -9.01 -1.20 17.16
N SER A 56 -7.99 -1.92 16.73
CA SER A 56 -7.29 -2.92 17.53
C SER A 56 -5.97 -2.37 18.04
N ARG A 57 -5.67 -2.63 19.32
CA ARG A 57 -4.32 -2.39 19.88
C ARG A 57 -3.37 -3.58 19.64
N ARG A 58 -3.87 -4.64 19.01
CA ARG A 58 -3.14 -5.89 18.77
C ARG A 58 -2.71 -6.05 17.33
N LEU A 59 -3.24 -5.24 16.44
CA LEU A 59 -2.94 -5.28 15.01
C LEU A 59 -2.31 -3.96 14.62
N ALA A 60 -1.29 -4.03 13.77
CA ALA A 60 -0.72 -2.89 13.07
C ALA A 60 -0.84 -3.16 11.56
N PHE A 61 -1.19 -2.13 10.82
CA PHE A 61 -1.28 -2.16 9.37
C PHE A 61 -0.15 -1.29 8.83
N THR A 62 0.78 -1.89 8.09
CA THR A 62 1.98 -1.21 7.60
C THR A 62 2.01 -1.31 6.08
N ILE A 63 2.02 -0.17 5.39
CA ILE A 63 2.21 -0.15 3.94
C ILE A 63 3.68 -0.50 3.67
N SER A 64 3.90 -1.56 2.90
CA SER A 64 5.21 -1.93 2.36
C SER A 64 5.29 -1.38 0.94
N GLU A 65 6.20 -0.44 0.74
CA GLU A 65 6.59 0.11 -0.57
C GLU A 65 8.00 -0.43 -0.87
N ASP A 66 8.14 -1.74 -1.09
CA ASP A 66 9.43 -2.33 -1.44
C ASP A 66 9.56 -2.31 -2.97
N ASP A 67 10.61 -1.71 -3.53
CA ASP A 67 10.81 -1.58 -4.98
C ASP A 67 10.88 -2.94 -5.73
N GLU A 68 10.96 -4.07 -5.00
CA GLU A 68 11.01 -5.44 -5.52
C GLU A 68 9.69 -6.23 -5.33
N GLU A 69 8.76 -5.78 -4.47
CA GLU A 69 7.48 -6.44 -4.16
C GLU A 69 6.30 -5.50 -4.49
N GLU A 70 5.18 -6.04 -4.97
CA GLU A 70 3.98 -5.24 -5.26
C GLU A 70 3.51 -4.47 -4.01
N THR A 71 3.04 -3.23 -4.19
CA THR A 71 2.60 -2.40 -3.06
C THR A 71 1.55 -3.16 -2.27
N SER A 72 1.76 -3.30 -0.96
CA SER A 72 0.87 -4.07 -0.09
C SER A 72 0.80 -3.49 1.31
N ILE A 73 -0.21 -3.90 2.08
CA ILE A 73 -0.37 -3.57 3.49
C ILE A 73 -0.18 -4.86 4.29
N ALA A 74 0.93 -4.96 5.02
CA ALA A 74 1.17 -6.05 5.95
C ALA A 74 0.29 -5.89 7.21
N ILE A 75 -0.32 -6.99 7.65
CA ILE A 75 -1.10 -7.07 8.89
C ILE A 75 -0.23 -7.74 9.95
N ILE A 76 0.24 -6.95 10.91
CA ILE A 76 1.18 -7.41 11.95
C ILE A 76 0.45 -7.59 13.27
N HIS A 77 0.59 -8.76 13.89
CA HIS A 77 0.15 -8.99 15.25
C HIS A 77 1.16 -8.44 16.26
N VAL A 78 0.88 -7.24 16.77
CA VAL A 78 1.74 -6.47 17.67
C VAL A 78 2.27 -7.26 18.89
N PRO A 79 1.47 -8.12 19.57
CA PRO A 79 1.97 -8.88 20.71
C PRO A 79 3.07 -9.91 20.39
N THR A 80 3.04 -10.50 19.20
CA THR A 80 4.00 -11.55 18.79
C THR A 80 5.00 -11.08 17.73
N ASP A 81 4.80 -9.88 17.17
CA ASP A 81 5.55 -9.34 16.03
C ASP A 81 5.50 -10.26 14.80
N GLU A 82 4.41 -11.03 14.66
CA GLU A 82 4.19 -11.95 13.54
C GLU A 82 3.28 -11.31 12.49
N GLU A 83 3.65 -11.48 11.23
CA GLU A 83 2.83 -11.08 10.08
C GLU A 83 1.73 -12.12 9.83
N LEU A 84 0.48 -11.70 9.98
CA LEU A 84 -0.67 -12.58 9.78
C LEU A 84 -1.02 -12.76 8.30
N GLY A 85 -0.65 -11.79 7.47
CA GLY A 85 -0.94 -11.74 6.05
C GLY A 85 -0.76 -10.33 5.51
N PHE A 86 -1.06 -10.15 4.24
CA PHE A 86 -0.92 -8.88 3.54
C PHE A 86 -2.13 -8.60 2.66
N ILE A 87 -2.33 -7.31 2.37
CA ILE A 87 -3.41 -6.82 1.54
C ILE A 87 -2.80 -6.12 0.34
N PHE A 88 -3.18 -6.52 -0.87
CA PHE A 88 -2.80 -5.82 -2.08
C PHE A 88 -4.05 -5.47 -2.88
N ALA A 89 -3.91 -4.56 -3.82
CA ALA A 89 -4.98 -4.20 -4.73
C ALA A 89 -4.51 -4.55 -6.14
N GLU A 90 -5.36 -5.21 -6.91
CA GLU A 90 -5.03 -5.68 -8.26
C GLU A 90 -6.32 -5.66 -9.09
N GLU A 91 -6.24 -5.18 -10.34
CA GLU A 91 -7.36 -5.15 -11.29
C GLU A 91 -8.66 -4.47 -10.77
N GLY A 92 -8.56 -3.58 -9.79
CA GLY A 92 -9.72 -2.92 -9.18
C GLY A 92 -10.34 -3.69 -8.00
N GLU A 93 -9.73 -4.78 -7.58
CA GLU A 93 -10.15 -5.60 -6.45
C GLU A 93 -9.12 -5.51 -5.31
N TYR A 94 -9.59 -5.68 -4.08
CA TYR A 94 -8.77 -5.78 -2.89
C TYR A 94 -8.61 -7.26 -2.52
N VAL A 95 -7.37 -7.71 -2.40
CA VAL A 95 -7.04 -9.09 -2.08
C VAL A 95 -6.40 -9.14 -0.69
N PHE A 96 -6.89 -10.03 0.16
CA PHE A 96 -6.22 -10.42 1.40
C PHE A 96 -5.63 -11.81 1.21
N GLU A 97 -4.32 -11.90 1.40
CA GLU A 97 -3.59 -13.17 1.44
C GLU A 97 -3.03 -13.39 2.84
N SER A 98 -3.33 -14.55 3.40
CA SER A 98 -2.94 -14.97 4.74
C SER A 98 -1.58 -15.68 4.70
N ASN A 99 -0.68 -15.32 5.60
CA ASN A 99 0.52 -16.14 5.85
C ASN A 99 0.22 -17.35 6.75
N LEU A 100 -1.01 -17.43 7.27
CA LEU A 100 -1.46 -18.39 8.25
C LEU A 100 -2.76 -19.05 7.78
N ASP A 101 -2.69 -19.82 6.69
CA ASP A 101 -3.83 -20.53 6.07
C ASP A 101 -4.64 -21.39 7.05
N ALA A 102 -4.01 -21.82 8.15
CA ALA A 102 -4.67 -22.61 9.19
C ALA A 102 -5.68 -21.80 10.03
N TYR A 103 -5.61 -20.47 9.97
CA TYR A 103 -6.38 -19.55 10.81
C TYR A 103 -7.22 -18.57 10.00
N PHE A 104 -6.65 -17.97 8.95
CA PHE A 104 -7.34 -16.95 8.16
C PHE A 104 -7.43 -17.39 6.71
N ASP A 105 -8.64 -17.38 6.16
CA ASP A 105 -8.88 -17.68 4.75
C ASP A 105 -8.56 -16.45 3.88
N ASP A 106 -7.94 -16.71 2.72
CA ASP A 106 -7.74 -15.71 1.67
C ASP A 106 -9.07 -15.29 1.04
N PHE A 107 -9.16 -14.03 0.61
CA PHE A 107 -10.33 -13.57 -0.12
C PHE A 107 -10.04 -12.31 -0.94
N VAL A 108 -10.92 -12.09 -1.91
CA VAL A 108 -10.95 -10.89 -2.76
C VAL A 108 -12.31 -10.19 -2.64
N ASP A 109 -12.33 -8.86 -2.72
CA ASP A 109 -13.55 -8.05 -2.79
C ASP A 109 -13.34 -6.80 -3.66
N ASP A 110 -14.33 -6.43 -4.45
CA ASP A 110 -14.34 -5.25 -5.31
C ASP A 110 -14.61 -3.94 -4.55
N ASP A 111 -15.11 -4.03 -3.32
CA ASP A 111 -15.52 -2.89 -2.51
C ASP A 111 -14.67 -2.76 -1.25
N ALA A 112 -13.97 -1.63 -1.09
CA ALA A 112 -13.12 -1.35 0.06
C ALA A 112 -13.86 -1.46 1.41
N GLY A 113 -15.14 -1.07 1.47
CA GLY A 113 -15.94 -1.15 2.68
C GLY A 113 -16.25 -2.59 3.06
N ARG A 114 -16.75 -3.38 2.10
CA ARG A 114 -17.04 -4.81 2.28
C ARG A 114 -15.76 -5.60 2.58
N PHE A 115 -14.67 -5.29 1.89
CA PHE A 115 -13.36 -5.88 2.13
C PHE A 115 -12.95 -5.73 3.60
N VAL A 116 -12.97 -4.49 4.11
CA VAL A 116 -12.60 -4.20 5.51
C VAL A 116 -13.56 -4.86 6.49
N GLU A 117 -14.86 -4.93 6.20
CA GLU A 117 -15.84 -5.61 7.04
C GLU A 117 -15.58 -7.12 7.11
N ARG A 118 -15.30 -7.75 5.97
CA ARG A 118 -14.96 -9.16 5.88
C ARG A 118 -13.64 -9.48 6.57
N LEU A 119 -12.62 -8.64 6.37
CA LEU A 119 -11.35 -8.74 7.07
C LEU A 119 -11.54 -8.64 8.58
N TYR A 120 -12.35 -7.70 9.04
CA TYR A 120 -12.69 -7.57 10.45
C TYR A 120 -13.35 -8.83 11.00
N GLU A 121 -14.31 -9.41 10.29
CA GLU A 121 -14.98 -10.65 10.72
C GLU A 121 -14.03 -11.84 10.76
N ASN A 122 -13.19 -11.99 9.74
CA ASN A 122 -12.17 -13.05 9.64
C ASN A 122 -11.18 -12.96 10.81
N LEU A 123 -10.54 -11.79 11.00
CA LEU A 123 -9.63 -11.53 12.12
C LEU A 123 -10.33 -11.70 13.47
N ARG A 124 -11.56 -11.21 13.63
CA ARG A 124 -12.30 -11.32 14.90
C ARG A 124 -12.59 -12.78 15.28
N ALA A 125 -12.88 -13.64 14.31
CA ALA A 125 -13.24 -15.02 14.54
C ALA A 125 -12.02 -15.87 14.92
N ASP A 126 -10.88 -15.65 14.27
CA ASP A 126 -9.74 -16.56 14.33
C ASP A 126 -8.52 -16.01 15.07
N LEU A 127 -8.36 -14.69 15.19
CA LEU A 127 -7.28 -14.08 15.99
C LEU A 127 -7.26 -14.58 17.44
N PRO A 128 -8.40 -14.74 18.15
CA PRO A 128 -8.38 -15.29 19.51
C PRO A 128 -7.89 -16.74 19.58
N LYS A 129 -8.15 -17.55 18.55
CA LYS A 129 -7.69 -18.95 18.49
C LYS A 129 -6.17 -18.97 18.30
N TYR A 130 -5.69 -18.21 17.32
CA TYR A 130 -4.26 -18.01 17.07
C TYR A 130 -3.52 -17.52 18.33
N GLU A 131 -4.05 -16.51 19.04
CA GLU A 131 -3.44 -16.00 20.28
C GLU A 131 -3.41 -17.05 21.40
N VAL A 132 -4.41 -17.95 21.47
CA VAL A 132 -4.44 -19.00 22.49
C VAL A 132 -3.40 -20.08 22.18
N GLU A 133 -3.25 -20.44 20.92
CA GLU A 133 -2.32 -21.49 20.49
C GLU A 133 -0.86 -21.00 20.47
N ASN A 134 -0.64 -19.72 20.19
CA ASN A 134 0.69 -19.10 20.17
C ASN A 134 1.05 -18.33 21.45
N LYS A 135 0.24 -18.42 22.50
CA LYS A 135 0.60 -17.92 23.83
C LYS A 135 1.74 -18.73 24.42
N ARG A 136 2.97 -18.23 24.24
CA ARG A 136 4.14 -18.64 25.02
C ARG A 136 4.33 -17.79 26.26
#